data_AF-A0A959KN83-F1
#
_entry.id   AF-A0A959KN83-F1
#
_cell.length_a   1.000
_cell.length_b   1.000
_cell.length_c   1.000
_cell.angle_alpha   90.00
_cell.angle_beta   90.00
_cell.angle_gamma   90.00
#
_symmetry.space_group_name_H-M   'P 1'
#
loop_
_entity.id
_entity.type
_entity.pdbx_description
1 polymer ?
#
loop_
_entity_poly.entity_id
_entity_poly.type
_entity_poly.pdbx_seq_one_letter_code
_entity_poly.pdbx_strand_id
1 'polypeptide(L)'
;MKKHLHDYLRGKQYSGIYLIGTGFLTATIGALPFLFALDAFFQGLQAALLPFSIVEFGRGAMQWGFVVRNRARLSALLWEAPRQFYEQEQRRIAAERKFNYRLRFLTLVILACGLGFALLGSVGNLGPFTTGTGVGLSLQTALLLVNDLFAGMRQGIYAYFLQRFSGGSGD
;
A
#
# COMPACT_ATOMS: atom_id res chain seq x y z
N MET A 1 -19.33 17.72 -0.07
CA MET A 1 -18.09 17.36 -0.77
C MET A 1 -16.79 17.70 -0.02
N LYS A 2 -16.57 18.94 0.46
CA LYS A 2 -15.32 19.36 1.14
C LYS A 2 -14.85 18.42 2.27
N LYS A 3 -15.76 18.01 3.16
CA LYS A 3 -15.47 17.07 4.25
C LYS A 3 -14.91 15.74 3.73
N HIS A 4 -15.56 15.13 2.74
CA HIS A 4 -15.12 13.86 2.16
C HIS A 4 -13.78 13.93 1.43
N LEU A 5 -13.49 15.05 0.75
CA LEU A 5 -12.17 15.29 0.17
C LEU A 5 -11.10 15.38 1.27
N HIS A 6 -11.39 16.10 2.35
CA HIS A 6 -10.46 16.23 3.47
C HIS A 6 -10.21 14.89 4.17
N ASP A 7 -11.25 14.12 4.43
CA ASP A 7 -11.17 12.80 5.05
C ASP A 7 -10.40 11.81 4.15
N TYR A 8 -10.62 11.85 2.83
CA TYR A 8 -9.88 11.05 1.86
C TYR A 8 -8.39 11.39 1.86
N LEU A 9 -8.03 12.68 1.77
CA LEU A 9 -6.64 13.13 1.75
C LEU A 9 -5.93 12.85 3.08
N ARG A 10 -6.61 13.07 4.22
CA ARG A 10 -6.08 12.76 5.54
C ARG A 10 -5.85 11.26 5.70
N GLY A 11 -6.78 10.42 5.25
CA GLY A 11 -6.60 8.97 5.24
C GLY A 11 -5.43 8.54 4.36
N LYS A 12 -5.25 9.15 3.17
CA LYS A 12 -4.10 8.87 2.29
C LYS A 12 -2.77 9.29 2.91
N GLN A 13 -2.76 10.40 3.65
CA GLN A 13 -1.60 10.85 4.42
C GLN A 13 -1.24 9.87 5.53
N TYR A 14 -2.22 9.42 6.32
CA TYR A 14 -1.98 8.43 7.37
C TYR A 14 -1.50 7.09 6.81
N SER A 15 -2.09 6.59 5.71
CA SER A 15 -1.58 5.40 5.02
C SER A 15 -0.14 5.58 4.54
N GLY A 16 0.21 6.77 4.04
CA GLY A 16 1.58 7.09 3.63
C GLY A 16 2.57 7.06 4.80
N ILE A 17 2.23 7.70 5.92
CA ILE A 17 3.05 7.69 7.15
C ILE A 17 3.17 6.28 7.72
N TYR A 18 2.06 5.53 7.75
CA TYR A 18 2.05 4.15 8.21
C TYR A 18 3.02 3.29 7.39
N LEU A 19 2.96 3.36 6.05
CA LEU A 19 3.87 2.63 5.17
C LEU A 19 5.35 3.03 5.35
N ILE A 20 5.63 4.31 5.58
CA ILE A 20 7.00 4.76 5.89
C ILE A 20 7.46 4.16 7.22
N GLY A 21 6.59 4.16 8.23
CA GLY A 21 6.88 3.60 9.55
C GLY A 21 7.09 2.09 9.51
N THR A 22 6.23 1.35 8.82
CA THR A 22 6.40 -0.10 8.63
C THR A 22 7.64 -0.41 7.80
N GLY A 23 7.90 0.35 6.73
CA GLY A 23 9.12 0.24 5.94
C GLY A 23 10.38 0.41 6.79
N PHE A 24 10.41 1.41 7.67
CA PHE A 24 11.54 1.60 8.59
C PHE A 24 11.71 0.41 9.53
N LEU A 25 10.62 -0.03 10.17
CA LEU A 25 10.64 -1.16 11.10
C LEU A 25 11.07 -2.46 10.40
N THR A 26 10.55 -2.72 9.20
CA THR A 26 10.92 -3.86 8.34
C THR A 26 12.40 -3.80 7.98
N ALA A 27 12.94 -2.63 7.64
CA ALA A 27 14.37 -2.45 7.35
C ALA A 27 15.23 -2.71 8.59
N THR A 28 14.83 -2.20 9.77
CA THR A 28 15.55 -2.44 11.02
C THR A 28 15.58 -3.92 11.37
N ILE A 29 14.42 -4.60 11.34
CA ILE A 29 14.33 -6.04 11.63
C ILE A 29 15.12 -6.84 10.59
N GLY A 30 15.03 -6.47 9.31
CA GLY A 30 15.78 -7.11 8.23
C GLY A 30 17.30 -6.91 8.33
N ALA A 31 17.79 -5.87 8.99
CA ALA A 31 19.22 -5.63 9.19
C ALA A 31 19.81 -6.38 10.39
N LEU A 32 19.00 -6.79 11.37
CA LEU A 32 19.47 -7.50 12.57
C LEU A 32 20.27 -8.78 12.25
N PRO A 33 19.87 -9.65 11.30
CA PRO A 33 20.62 -10.88 11.04
C PRO A 33 22.03 -10.63 10.52
N PHE A 34 22.26 -9.51 9.83
CA PHE A 34 23.60 -9.08 9.38
C PHE A 34 24.48 -8.64 10.55
N LEU A 35 23.91 -7.96 11.55
CA LEU A 35 24.65 -7.43 12.70
C LEU A 35 25.00 -8.50 13.74
N PHE A 36 24.14 -9.51 13.90
CA PHE A 36 24.26 -10.52 14.96
C PHE A 36 24.62 -11.92 14.46
N ALA A 37 24.93 -12.06 13.16
CA ALA A 37 25.25 -13.35 12.52
C ALA A 37 24.23 -14.45 12.88
N LEU A 38 22.93 -14.11 12.77
CA LEU A 38 21.85 -15.02 13.11
C LEU A 38 21.80 -16.22 12.15
N ASP A 39 21.04 -17.24 12.55
CA ASP A 39 20.91 -18.50 11.82
C ASP A 39 20.37 -18.34 10.38
N ALA A 40 20.43 -19.44 9.61
CA ALA A 40 19.99 -19.47 8.22
C ALA A 40 18.51 -19.06 8.05
N PHE A 41 17.65 -19.31 9.04
CA PHE A 41 16.25 -18.91 9.00
C PHE A 41 16.12 -17.39 9.00
N PHE A 42 16.80 -16.70 9.91
CA PHE A 42 16.77 -15.23 9.97
C PHE A 42 17.39 -14.58 8.73
N GLN A 43 18.41 -15.19 8.13
CA GLN A 43 18.98 -14.72 6.85
C GLN A 43 17.96 -14.81 5.70
N GLY A 44 17.18 -15.89 5.65
CA GLY A 44 16.08 -16.03 4.68
C GLY A 44 14.98 -14.99 4.92
N LEU A 45 14.60 -14.78 6.18
CA LEU A 45 13.64 -13.75 6.57
C LEU A 45 14.11 -12.37 6.08
N GLN A 46 15.37 -12.01 6.30
CA GLN A 46 15.98 -10.78 5.81
C GLN A 46 15.88 -10.63 4.28
N ALA A 47 16.15 -11.69 3.53
CA ALA A 47 16.09 -11.67 2.06
C ALA A 47 14.70 -11.29 1.55
N ALA A 48 13.65 -11.62 2.30
CA ALA A 48 12.29 -11.15 2.04
C ALA A 48 12.03 -9.74 2.57
N LEU A 49 12.44 -9.40 3.79
CA LEU A 49 12.11 -8.12 4.44
C LEU A 49 12.73 -6.90 3.73
N LEU A 50 13.99 -6.97 3.30
CA LEU A 50 14.69 -5.81 2.76
C LEU A 50 14.09 -5.26 1.44
N PRO A 51 13.74 -6.10 0.44
CA PRO A 51 13.04 -5.60 -0.75
C PRO A 51 11.68 -4.97 -0.41
N PHE A 52 10.94 -5.54 0.55
CA PHE A 52 9.65 -5.01 0.96
C PHE A 52 9.76 -3.66 1.64
N SER A 53 10.78 -3.42 2.46
CA SER A 53 10.98 -2.09 3.07
C SER A 53 11.14 -0.99 2.01
N ILE A 54 11.91 -1.26 0.94
CA ILE A 54 12.08 -0.32 -0.18
C ILE A 54 10.73 -0.02 -0.85
N VAL A 55 9.92 -1.06 -1.10
CA VAL A 55 8.58 -0.91 -1.68
C VAL A 55 7.66 -0.11 -0.76
N GLU A 56 7.67 -0.39 0.54
CA GLU A 56 6.88 0.32 1.55
C GLU A 56 7.26 1.80 1.61
N PHE A 57 8.55 2.13 1.67
CA PHE A 57 9.05 3.50 1.61
C PHE A 57 8.64 4.20 0.33
N GLY A 58 8.84 3.57 -0.82
CA GLY A 58 8.47 4.15 -2.12
C GLY A 58 6.97 4.46 -2.19
N ARG A 59 6.11 3.51 -1.82
CA ARG A 59 4.66 3.71 -1.80
C ARG A 59 4.23 4.76 -0.78
N GLY A 60 4.82 4.74 0.42
CA GLY A 60 4.51 5.69 1.48
C GLY A 60 4.89 7.12 1.11
N ALA A 61 6.10 7.31 0.56
CA ALA A 61 6.58 8.60 0.08
C ALA A 61 5.73 9.14 -1.08
N MET A 62 5.35 8.29 -2.05
CA MET A 62 4.45 8.70 -3.15
C MET A 62 3.08 9.16 -2.62
N GLN A 63 2.49 8.45 -1.66
CA GLN A 63 1.20 8.83 -1.07
C GLN A 63 1.29 10.14 -0.29
N TRP A 64 2.33 10.30 0.53
CA TRP A 64 2.55 11.51 1.30
C TRP A 64 2.81 12.72 0.40
N GLY A 65 3.73 12.59 -0.56
CA GLY A 65 4.05 13.62 -1.54
C GLY A 65 2.84 14.02 -2.39
N PHE A 66 1.99 13.06 -2.77
CA PHE A 66 0.72 13.35 -3.45
C PHE A 66 -0.18 14.27 -2.60
N VAL A 67 -0.36 13.97 -1.32
CA VAL A 67 -1.22 14.79 -0.44
C VAL A 67 -0.63 16.18 -0.27
N VAL A 68 0.66 16.29 0.03
CA VAL A 68 1.33 17.59 0.22
C VAL A 68 1.20 18.46 -1.03
N ARG A 69 1.45 17.89 -2.22
CA ARG A 69 1.41 18.64 -3.48
C ARG A 69 -0.01 19.02 -3.92
N ASN A 70 -1.00 18.16 -3.69
CA ASN A 70 -2.32 18.31 -4.30
C ASN A 70 -3.41 18.84 -3.36
N ARG A 71 -3.19 18.91 -2.04
CA ARG A 71 -4.24 19.32 -1.09
C ARG A 71 -4.79 20.71 -1.36
N ALA A 72 -3.91 21.71 -1.55
CA ALA A 72 -4.32 23.08 -1.82
C ALA A 72 -5.00 23.18 -3.20
N ARG A 73 -4.37 22.61 -4.24
CA ARG A 73 -4.91 22.59 -5.60
C ARG A 73 -6.30 21.97 -5.69
N LEU A 74 -6.49 20.77 -5.13
CA LEU A 74 -7.79 20.07 -5.17
C LEU A 74 -8.87 20.82 -4.39
N SER A 75 -8.48 21.48 -3.29
CA SER A 75 -9.42 22.30 -2.51
C SER A 75 -9.84 23.55 -3.27
N ALA A 76 -8.92 24.23 -3.96
CA ALA A 76 -9.22 25.39 -4.80
C ALA A 76 -10.10 25.01 -6.00
N LEU A 77 -9.72 23.94 -6.72
CA LEU A 77 -10.44 23.47 -7.90
C LEU A 77 -11.90 23.07 -7.60
N LEU A 78 -12.16 22.55 -6.40
CA LEU A 78 -13.52 22.21 -5.95
C LEU A 78 -14.44 23.43 -5.87
N TRP A 79 -13.90 24.62 -5.58
CA TRP A 79 -14.68 25.86 -5.46
C TRP A 79 -14.69 26.68 -6.74
N GLU A 80 -13.55 26.78 -7.41
CA GLU A 80 -13.38 27.62 -8.60
C GLU A 80 -13.99 26.99 -9.86
N ALA A 81 -13.85 25.67 -10.02
CA ALA A 81 -14.25 24.96 -11.22
C ALA A 81 -14.79 23.54 -10.90
N PRO A 82 -15.96 23.43 -10.23
CA PRO A 82 -16.45 22.17 -9.70
C PRO A 82 -16.65 21.09 -10.78
N ARG A 83 -17.15 21.45 -11.97
CA ARG A 83 -17.30 20.49 -13.09
C ARG A 83 -15.96 19.89 -13.51
N GLN A 84 -14.94 20.73 -13.69
CA GLN A 84 -13.58 20.27 -14.03
C GLN A 84 -12.98 19.41 -12.92
N PHE A 85 -13.22 19.76 -11.66
CA PHE A 85 -12.81 18.97 -10.51
C PHE A 85 -13.40 17.54 -10.56
N TYR A 86 -14.72 17.42 -10.77
CA TYR A 86 -15.38 16.10 -10.79
C TYR A 86 -14.85 15.23 -11.93
N GLU A 87 -14.73 15.76 -13.15
CA GLU A 87 -14.23 15.00 -14.29
C GLU A 87 -12.77 14.53 -14.09
N GLN A 88 -11.89 15.44 -13.65
CA GLN A 88 -10.48 15.11 -13.41
C GLN A 88 -10.35 14.06 -12.30
N GLU A 89 -11.07 14.24 -11.20
CA GLU A 89 -10.94 13.38 -10.03
C GLU A 89 -11.57 12.00 -10.27
N GLN A 90 -12.66 11.91 -11.04
CA GLN A 90 -13.24 10.62 -11.44
C GLN A 90 -12.28 9.81 -12.31
N ARG A 91 -11.68 10.46 -13.33
CA ARG A 91 -10.66 9.82 -14.18
C ARG A 91 -9.45 9.36 -13.36
N ARG A 92 -8.97 10.21 -12.44
CA ARG A 92 -7.85 9.90 -11.55
C ARG A 92 -8.13 8.69 -10.66
N ILE A 93 -9.29 8.67 -9.98
CA ILE A 93 -9.66 7.56 -9.10
C ILE A 93 -9.86 6.26 -9.89
N ALA A 94 -10.44 6.32 -11.10
CA ALA A 94 -10.62 5.15 -11.94
C ALA A 94 -9.28 4.54 -12.36
N ALA A 95 -8.32 5.38 -12.80
CA ALA A 95 -6.97 4.95 -13.13
C ALA A 95 -6.24 4.35 -11.91
N GLU A 96 -6.31 5.02 -10.76
CA GLU A 96 -5.72 4.55 -9.50
C GLU A 96 -6.33 3.20 -9.07
N ARG A 97 -7.64 3.01 -9.24
CA ARG A 97 -8.32 1.74 -8.91
C ARG A 97 -7.82 0.59 -9.78
N LYS A 98 -7.66 0.81 -11.09
CA LYS A 98 -7.14 -0.21 -12.02
C LYS A 98 -5.70 -0.60 -11.68
N PHE A 99 -4.88 0.38 -11.32
CA PHE A 99 -3.51 0.14 -10.88
C PHE A 99 -3.46 -0.64 -9.55
N ASN A 100 -4.25 -0.22 -8.55
CA ASN A 100 -4.33 -0.90 -7.26
C ASN A 100 -4.84 -2.34 -7.37
N TYR A 101 -5.76 -2.62 -8.29
CA TYR A 101 -6.23 -3.99 -8.55
C TYR A 101 -5.08 -4.90 -9.05
N ARG A 102 -4.26 -4.41 -9.98
CA ARG A 102 -3.08 -5.15 -10.49
C ARG A 102 -2.05 -5.39 -9.38
N LEU A 103 -1.78 -4.37 -8.57
CA LEU A 103 -0.87 -4.51 -7.43
C LEU A 103 -1.38 -5.55 -6.44
N ARG A 104 -2.68 -5.51 -6.09
CA ARG A 104 -3.29 -6.49 -5.18
C ARG A 104 -3.17 -7.92 -5.71
N PHE A 105 -3.42 -8.13 -7.01
CA PHE A 105 -3.23 -9.44 -7.63
C PHE A 105 -1.78 -9.91 -7.53
N LEU A 106 -0.81 -9.02 -7.81
CA LEU A 106 0.61 -9.33 -7.62
C LEU A 106 0.93 -9.68 -6.15
N THR A 107 0.39 -8.93 -5.18
CA THR A 107 0.59 -9.22 -3.75
C THR A 107 0.03 -10.58 -3.35
N LEU A 108 -1.12 -10.99 -3.91
CA LEU A 108 -1.69 -12.33 -3.70
C LEU A 108 -0.81 -13.44 -4.28
N VAL A 109 -0.24 -13.23 -5.47
CA VAL A 109 0.71 -14.18 -6.08
C VAL A 109 1.95 -14.31 -5.20
N ILE A 110 2.52 -13.19 -4.72
CA ILE A 110 3.69 -13.23 -3.83
C ILE A 110 3.36 -13.92 -2.50
N LEU A 111 2.16 -13.69 -1.94
CA LEU A 111 1.70 -14.40 -0.74
C LEU A 111 1.65 -15.92 -0.98
N ALA A 112 1.06 -16.36 -2.09
CA ALA A 112 1.00 -17.77 -2.44
C ALA A 112 2.40 -18.39 -2.62
N CYS A 113 3.33 -17.67 -3.27
CA CYS A 113 4.73 -18.07 -3.38
C CYS A 113 5.42 -18.14 -2.00
N GLY A 114 5.18 -17.16 -1.13
CA GLY A 114 5.72 -17.14 0.23
C GLY A 114 5.26 -18.34 1.05
N LEU A 115 3.96 -18.66 1.01
CA LEU A 115 3.40 -19.83 1.66
C LEU A 115 3.99 -21.13 1.07
N GLY A 116 4.14 -21.18 -0.25
CA GLY A 116 4.81 -22.29 -0.95
C GLY A 116 6.24 -22.50 -0.47
N PHE A 117 7.05 -21.44 -0.37
CA PHE A 117 8.42 -21.51 0.15
C PHE A 117 8.47 -21.89 1.63
N ALA A 118 7.55 -21.41 2.45
CA ALA A 118 7.48 -21.80 3.86
C ALA A 118 7.19 -23.31 4.01
N LEU A 119 6.27 -23.85 3.20
CA LEU A 119 5.93 -25.27 3.19
C LEU A 119 7.06 -26.14 2.61
N LEU A 120 7.66 -25.75 1.48
CA LEU A 120 8.77 -26.49 0.87
C LEU A 120 10.04 -26.46 1.74
N GLY A 121 10.29 -25.34 2.44
CA GLY A 121 11.38 -25.24 3.40
C GLY A 121 11.21 -26.17 4.60
N SER A 122 10.01 -26.17 5.19
CA SER A 122 9.72 -26.92 6.43
C SER A 122 9.45 -28.41 6.19
N VAL A 123 8.61 -28.74 5.22
CA VAL A 123 8.16 -30.12 4.93
C VAL A 123 8.96 -30.74 3.79
N GLY A 124 9.34 -29.93 2.79
CA GLY A 124 10.09 -30.38 1.62
C GLY A 124 11.61 -30.47 1.83
N ASN A 125 12.10 -30.20 3.05
CA ASN A 125 13.50 -30.30 3.44
C ASN A 125 14.46 -29.39 2.63
N LEU A 126 13.97 -28.27 2.07
CA LEU A 126 14.79 -27.23 1.42
C LEU A 126 15.52 -26.32 2.43
N GLY A 127 15.35 -26.57 3.72
CA GLY A 127 16.15 -26.00 4.80
C GLY A 127 15.59 -24.71 5.43
N PRO A 128 16.25 -24.24 6.51
CA PRO A 128 15.76 -23.12 7.32
C PRO A 128 15.72 -21.80 6.55
N PHE A 129 16.65 -21.55 5.63
CA PHE A 129 16.70 -20.33 4.80
C PHE A 129 15.46 -20.17 3.92
N THR A 130 15.05 -21.25 3.24
CA THR A 130 13.84 -21.25 2.40
C THR A 130 12.59 -21.03 3.23
N THR A 131 12.54 -21.65 4.42
CA THR A 131 11.45 -21.46 5.39
C THR A 131 11.34 -20.01 5.84
N GLY A 132 12.47 -19.40 6.24
CA GLY A 132 12.54 -18.00 6.67
C GLY A 132 12.13 -17.03 5.57
N THR A 133 12.61 -17.25 4.34
CA THR A 133 12.20 -16.46 3.16
C THR A 133 10.69 -16.54 2.95
N GLY A 134 10.12 -17.74 2.97
CA GLY A 134 8.68 -17.94 2.79
C GLY A 134 7.83 -17.27 3.87
N VAL A 135 8.24 -17.40 5.13
CA VAL A 135 7.58 -16.73 6.26
C VAL A 135 7.64 -15.21 6.12
N GLY A 136 8.79 -14.65 5.78
CA GLY A 136 8.97 -13.21 5.59
C GLY A 136 8.11 -12.66 4.46
N LEU A 137 8.10 -13.34 3.31
CA LEU A 137 7.24 -12.99 2.17
C LEU A 137 5.76 -13.02 2.57
N SER A 138 5.33 -14.08 3.26
CA SER A 138 3.93 -14.25 3.65
C SER A 138 3.47 -13.19 4.64
N LEU A 139 4.30 -12.89 5.65
CA LEU A 139 4.00 -11.89 6.66
C LEU A 139 3.90 -10.48 6.04
N GLN A 140 4.89 -10.09 5.24
CA GLN A 140 4.91 -8.77 4.62
C GLN A 140 3.79 -8.57 3.61
N THR A 141 3.51 -9.58 2.78
CA THR A 141 2.38 -9.52 1.84
C THR A 141 1.02 -9.47 2.54
N ALA A 142 0.85 -10.19 3.65
CA ALA A 142 -0.36 -10.12 4.45
C ALA A 142 -0.59 -8.70 5.02
N LEU A 143 0.45 -8.07 5.59
CA LEU A 143 0.37 -6.70 6.10
C LEU A 143 0.04 -5.70 4.97
N LEU A 144 0.67 -5.83 3.81
CA LEU A 144 0.37 -4.97 2.66
C LEU A 144 -1.05 -5.17 2.13
N LEU A 145 -1.55 -6.40 2.10
CA LEU A 145 -2.94 -6.68 1.69
C LEU A 145 -3.95 -6.01 2.62
N VAL A 146 -3.72 -6.05 3.94
CA VAL A 146 -4.56 -5.36 4.92
C VAL A 146 -4.59 -3.87 4.64
N ASN A 147 -3.43 -3.24 4.44
CA ASN A 147 -3.36 -1.82 4.09
C ASN A 147 -4.06 -1.51 2.75
N ASP A 148 -3.88 -2.37 1.74
CA ASP A 148 -4.52 -2.22 0.43
C ASP A 148 -6.04 -2.39 0.49
N LEU A 149 -6.56 -3.20 1.41
CA LEU A 149 -8.00 -3.32 1.67
C LEU A 149 -8.56 -2.03 2.28
N PHE A 150 -7.90 -1.47 3.30
CA PHE A 150 -8.32 -0.20 3.89
C PHE A 150 -8.23 0.97 2.91
N ALA A 151 -7.16 1.04 2.11
CA ALA A 151 -7.02 2.03 1.06
C ALA A 151 -8.13 1.91 0.00
N GLY A 152 -8.44 0.67 -0.41
CA GLY A 152 -9.52 0.39 -1.36
C GLY A 152 -10.90 0.78 -0.82
N MET A 153 -11.20 0.47 0.44
CA MET A 153 -12.46 0.86 1.09
C MET A 153 -12.62 2.37 1.13
N ARG A 154 -11.59 3.10 1.56
CA ARG A 154 -11.57 4.57 1.58
C ARG A 154 -11.75 5.18 0.18
N GLN A 155 -11.08 4.61 -0.82
CA GLN A 155 -11.21 5.05 -2.22
C GLN A 155 -12.64 4.76 -2.76
N GLY A 156 -13.25 3.65 -2.38
CA GLY A 156 -14.62 3.30 -2.72
C GLY A 156 -15.64 4.29 -2.16
N ILE A 157 -15.54 4.60 -0.86
CA ILE A 157 -16.39 5.59 -0.19
C ILE A 157 -16.25 6.96 -0.86
N TYR A 158 -15.02 7.40 -1.13
CA TYR A 158 -14.78 8.70 -1.77
C TYR A 158 -15.34 8.74 -3.20
N ALA A 159 -15.17 7.68 -3.99
CA ALA A 159 -15.71 7.58 -5.34
C ALA A 159 -17.25 7.62 -5.37
N TYR A 160 -17.91 6.98 -4.40
CA TYR A 160 -19.37 7.02 -4.27
C TYR A 160 -19.86 8.45 -4.07
N PHE A 161 -19.25 9.21 -3.15
CA PHE A 161 -19.62 10.62 -2.96
C PHE A 161 -19.29 11.48 -4.18
N LEU A 162 -18.16 11.23 -4.85
CA LEU A 162 -17.78 11.95 -6.05
C LEU A 162 -18.82 11.78 -7.18
N GLN A 163 -19.35 10.58 -7.38
CA GLN A 163 -20.43 10.33 -8.33
C GLN A 163 -21.74 11.00 -7.92
N ARG A 164 -22.15 10.84 -6.65
CA ARG A 164 -23.39 11.42 -6.10
C ARG A 164 -23.44 12.94 -6.23
N PHE A 165 -22.35 13.64 -5.92
CA PHE A 165 -22.30 15.09 -6.03
C PHE A 165 -22.07 15.59 -7.47
N SER A 166 -21.51 14.76 -8.37
CA SER A 166 -21.41 15.11 -9.80
C SER A 166 -22.77 15.08 -10.51
N GLY A 167 -23.65 14.14 -10.14
CA GLY A 167 -24.99 14.01 -10.74
C GLY A 167 -26.01 15.03 -10.25
N GLY A 168 -25.84 15.56 -9.02
CA GLY A 168 -26.75 16.54 -8.42
C GLY A 168 -26.38 18.01 -8.65
N SER A 169 -25.53 18.33 -9.63
CA SER A 169 -25.16 19.72 -9.99
C SER A 169 -25.70 20.13 -11.36
N GLY A 170 -26.75 19.44 -11.82
CA GLY A 170 -27.47 19.68 -13.06
C GLY A 170 -28.92 20.17 -12.90
N ASP A 171 -29.42 20.28 -11.66
CA ASP A 171 -30.72 20.87 -11.32
C ASP A 171 -30.50 22.11 -10.43
#